data_AF-A0AAJ5VW74-F1
#
_entry.id   AF-A0AAJ5VW74-F1
#
_cell.length_a   1.000
_cell.length_b   1.000
_cell.length_c   1.000
_cell.angle_alpha   90.00
_cell.angle_beta   90.00
_cell.angle_gamma   90.00
#
_symmetry.space_group_name_H-M   'P 1'
#
loop_
_entity.id
_entity.type
_entity.pdbx_description
1 polymer ?
#
loop_
_entity_poly.entity_id
_entity_poly.type
_entity_poly.pdbx_seq_one_letter_code
_entity_poly.pdbx_strand_id
1 'polypeptide(L)' 'MTRVLAITRRQADTLFAAADKAGGIVEVETPIGTIRIIPAALAGKPKPIDKEPEGYL' A
#
# COMPACT_ATOMS: atom_id res chain seq x y z
N MET A 1 -5.25 -15.74 8.74
CA MET A 1 -5.09 -16.41 7.43
C MET A 1 -5.03 -15.34 6.35
N THR A 2 -3.89 -15.19 5.68
CA THR A 2 -3.70 -14.23 4.58
C THR A 2 -4.33 -14.82 3.32
N ARG A 3 -5.46 -14.28 2.86
CA ARG A 3 -6.06 -14.71 1.59
C ARG A 3 -5.20 -14.16 0.46
N VAL A 4 -4.59 -15.06 -0.31
CA VAL A 4 -3.84 -14.71 -1.53
C VAL A 4 -4.84 -14.16 -2.54
N LEU A 5 -4.56 -13.00 -3.10
CA LEU A 5 -5.36 -12.43 -4.19
C LEU A 5 -5.35 -13.39 -5.38
N ALA A 6 -6.49 -13.55 -6.04
CA ALA A 6 -6.65 -14.42 -7.22
C ALA A 6 -6.03 -13.79 -8.49
N ILE A 7 -4.79 -13.31 -8.39
CA ILE A 7 -4.02 -12.77 -9.49
C ILE A 7 -2.69 -13.50 -9.60
N THR A 8 -2.24 -13.69 -10.84
CA THR A 8 -0.91 -14.24 -11.09
C THR A 8 0.15 -13.20 -10.73
N ARG A 9 1.37 -13.67 -10.44
CA ARG A 9 2.51 -12.81 -10.16
C ARG A 9 2.77 -11.80 -11.29
N ARG A 10 2.68 -12.25 -12.54
CA ARG A 10 2.84 -11.39 -13.73
C ARG A 10 1.81 -10.25 -13.78
N GLN A 11 0.55 -10.53 -13.41
CA GLN A 11 -0.49 -9.50 -13.35
C GLN A 11 -0.20 -8.49 -12.24
N ALA A 12 0.23 -8.97 -11.06
CA ALA A 12 0.65 -8.09 -9.96
C ALA A 12 1.81 -7.18 -10.39
N ASP A 13 2.86 -7.73 -10.99
CA ASP A 13 4.03 -6.98 -11.47
C ASP A 13 3.63 -5.90 -12.50
N THR A 14 2.66 -6.21 -13.37
CA THR A 14 2.15 -5.26 -14.37
C THR A 14 1.39 -4.10 -13.72
N LEU A 15 0.56 -4.38 -12.72
CA LEU A 15 -0.19 -3.37 -11.98
C LEU A 15 0.74 -2.44 -11.19
N PHE A 16 1.77 -3.00 -10.54
CA PHE A 16 2.78 -2.22 -9.83
C PHE A 16 3.56 -1.31 -10.77
N ALA A 17 4.03 -1.84 -11.91
CA ALA A 17 4.75 -1.05 -12.90
C ALA A 17 3.88 0.08 -13.49
N ALA A 18 2.59 -0.15 -13.67
CA ALA A 18 1.65 0.88 -14.13
C ALA A 18 1.42 1.97 -13.06
N ALA A 19 1.24 1.56 -11.80
CA ALA A 19 1.07 2.48 -10.68
C ALA A 19 2.32 3.35 -10.45
N ASP A 20 3.52 2.76 -10.52
CA ASP A 20 4.78 3.50 -10.42
C ASP A 20 4.91 4.56 -11.52
N LYS A 21 4.60 4.21 -12.78
CA LYS A 21 4.65 5.16 -13.92
C LYS A 21 3.64 6.30 -13.78
N ALA A 22 2.48 6.02 -13.22
CA ALA A 22 1.42 7.01 -13.02
C ALA A 22 1.62 7.85 -11.75
N GLY A 23 2.58 7.51 -10.88
CA GLY A 23 2.66 8.08 -9.55
C GLY A 23 1.40 7.78 -8.69
N GLY A 24 0.75 6.65 -8.95
CA GLY A 24 -0.52 6.26 -8.36
C GLY A 24 -0.41 5.12 -7.34
N ILE A 25 -1.54 4.79 -6.72
CA ILE A 25 -1.68 3.67 -5.79
C ILE A 25 -2.49 2.53 -6.44
N VAL A 26 -2.20 1.29 -6.06
CA VAL A 26 -3.03 0.14 -6.46
C VAL A 26 -4.08 -0.08 -5.37
N GLU A 27 -5.36 0.07 -5.71
CA GLU A 27 -6.47 -0.18 -4.80
C GLU A 27 -7.12 -1.52 -5.15
N VAL A 28 -7.23 -2.41 -4.16
CA VAL A 28 -7.84 -3.73 -4.30
C VAL A 28 -9.04 -3.81 -3.35
N GLU A 29 -10.23 -3.79 -3.93
CA GLU A 29 -11.47 -4.04 -3.19
C GLU A 29 -11.60 -5.53 -2.87
N THR A 30 -11.78 -5.83 -1.59
CA THR A 30 -12.02 -7.20 -1.11
C THR A 30 -13.30 -7.23 -0.28
N PRO A 31 -13.91 -8.41 -0.07
CA PRO A 31 -15.14 -8.51 0.74
C PRO A 31 -14.99 -8.03 2.19
N ILE A 32 -13.75 -7.94 2.70
CA ILE A 32 -13.43 -7.47 4.05
C ILE A 32 -13.01 -6.01 4.09
N GLY A 33 -13.02 -5.32 2.95
CA GLY A 33 -12.64 -3.92 2.80
C GLY A 33 -11.60 -3.71 1.72
N THR A 34 -11.09 -2.48 1.67
CA THR A 34 -10.19 -2.03 0.61
C THR A 34 -8.74 -2.10 1.05
N ILE A 35 -7.90 -2.78 0.26
CA ILE A 35 -6.44 -2.84 0.47
C ILE A 35 -5.79 -1.88 -0.51
N ARG A 36 -5.09 -0.87 0.03
CA ARG A 36 -4.30 0.06 -0.77
C ARG A 36 -2.83 -0.33 -0.72
N ILE A 37 -2.24 -0.55 -1.89
CA ILE A 37 -0.82 -0.84 -2.04
C ILE A 37 -0.16 0.40 -2.62
N ILE A 38 0.68 1.02 -1.81
CA ILE A 38 1.43 2.22 -2.16
C ILE A 38 2.78 1.77 -2.69
N PRO A 39 3.11 2.02 -3.96
CA PRO A 39 4.42 1.70 -4.49
C PRO A 39 5.55 2.38 -3.69
N ALA A 40 6.68 1.69 -3.51
CA ALA A 40 7.77 2.17 -2.65
C ALA A 40 8.37 3.51 -3.10
N ALA A 41 8.28 3.83 -4.40
CA ALA A 41 8.69 5.12 -4.95
C ALA A 41 7.84 6.30 -4.41
N LEU A 42 6.59 6.03 -4.01
CA LEU A 42 5.65 7.01 -3.49
C LEU A 42 5.48 6.91 -1.97
N ALA A 43 5.88 5.78 -1.38
CA ALA A 43 5.94 5.63 0.06
C ALA A 43 6.90 6.69 0.61
N GLY A 44 6.34 7.69 1.30
CA GLY A 44 7.15 8.67 2.01
C GLY A 44 8.19 7.96 2.88
N LYS A 45 9.40 8.51 2.94
CA LYS A 45 10.48 7.99 3.81
C LYS A 45 9.87 7.68 5.19
N PRO A 46 10.15 6.51 5.79
CA PRO A 46 9.62 6.19 7.11
C PRO A 46 9.94 7.37 8.04
N LYS A 47 8.90 8.05 8.51
CA LYS A 47 9.07 9.04 9.56
C LYS A 47 9.50 8.25 10.79
N PRO A 48 10.64 8.57 11.44
CA PRO A 48 10.90 8.02 12.75
C PRO A 48 9.71 8.39 13.62
N ILE A 49 9.02 7.38 14.15
CA ILE A 49 7.96 7.57 15.14
C ILE A 49 8.70 7.85 16.44
N ASP A 50 9.19 9.07 16.59
CA ASP A 50 9.60 9.59 17.87
C ASP A 50 8.53 10.57 18.35
N LYS A 51 8.05 10.26 19.56
CA LYS A 51 7.14 11.00 20.45
C LYS A 51 5.69 10.51 20.47
N GLU A 52 5.41 9.73 21.51
CA GLU A 52 4.12 9.70 22.19
C GLU A 52 3.56 11.13 22.26
N PRO A 53 2.27 11.34 21.95
CA PRO A 53 1.64 12.61 22.27
C PRO A 53 1.59 12.72 23.80
N GLU A 54 2.39 13.61 24.39
CA GLU A 54 2.15 14.08 25.75
C GLU A 54 0.75 14.69 25.76
N GLY A 55 -0.19 13.96 26.36
CA GLY A 55 -1.54 14.46 26.61
C GLY A 55 -1.45 15.71 27.48
N TYR A 56 -2.22 16.73 27.12
CA TYR A 56 -2.44 17.87 28.00
C TYR A 56 -3.29 17.41 29.20
N LEU A 57 -2.70 17.43 30.40
CA LEU A 57 -3.42 17.48 31.68
C LEU A 57 -3.32 18.90 32.24
#